data_AF-A0A3S1AHH8-F1
#
_entry.id   AF-A0A3S1AHH8-F1
#
_cell.length_a   1.000
_cell.length_b   1.000
_cell.length_c   1.000
_cell.angle_alpha   90.00
_cell.angle_beta   90.00
_cell.angle_gamma   90.00
#
_symmetry.space_group_name_H-M   'P 1'
#
loop_
_entity.id
_entity.type
_entity.pdbx_description
1 polymer ?
#
loop_
_entity_poly.entity_id
_entity_poly.type
_entity_poly.pdbx_seq_one_letter_code
_entity_poly.pdbx_strand_id
1 'polypeptide(L)'
;MNIRKVERAFGWLEQHWRGSLLDSVDTVLRFASTLTFKGKNPVVTLVEQAYHTGVKLTQQAMAQIEEQIYRLPTLTKWFVEIFCRSE
;
A
#
# COMPACT_ATOMS: atom_id res chain seq x y z
N MET A 1 -4.77 16.61 -10.85
CA MET A 1 -5.03 15.17 -10.64
C MET A 1 -3.94 14.62 -9.71
N ASN A 2 -4.23 14.45 -8.41
CA ASN A 2 -3.24 14.08 -7.41
C ASN A 2 -3.27 12.55 -7.21
N ILE A 3 -2.44 11.83 -7.96
CA ILE A 3 -2.27 10.37 -7.84
C ILE A 3 -1.75 10.07 -6.42
N ARG A 4 -2.38 9.13 -5.71
CA ARG A 4 -2.15 8.95 -4.27
C ARG A 4 -0.72 8.43 -4.00
N LYS A 5 -0.17 8.70 -2.82
CA LYS A 5 1.23 8.36 -2.46
C LYS A 5 1.58 6.88 -2.69
N VAL A 6 0.63 5.98 -2.43
CA VAL A 6 0.79 4.53 -2.61
C VAL A 6 0.94 4.15 -4.10
N GLU A 7 0.13 4.72 -4.98
CA GLU A 7 0.19 4.48 -6.43
C GLU A 7 1.51 4.99 -7.01
N ARG A 8 2.01 6.12 -6.50
CA ARG A 8 3.31 6.66 -6.89
C ARG A 8 4.46 5.76 -6.44
N ALA A 9 4.39 5.18 -5.24
CA ALA A 9 5.39 4.23 -4.77
C ALA A 9 5.40 2.95 -5.64
N PHE A 10 4.22 2.44 -6.02
CA PHE A 10 4.09 1.32 -6.95
C PHE A 10 4.68 1.63 -8.33
N GLY A 11 4.40 2.81 -8.90
CA GLY A 11 5.00 3.20 -10.17
C GLY A 11 6.53 3.26 -10.13
N TRP A 12 7.12 3.67 -8.99
CA TRP A 12 8.58 3.66 -8.81
C TRP A 12 9.14 2.24 -8.69
N LEU A 13 8.48 1.36 -7.93
CA LEU A 13 8.82 -0.06 -7.88
C LEU A 13 8.75 -0.70 -9.27
N GLU A 14 7.72 -0.36 -10.05
CA GLU A 14 7.52 -0.89 -11.39
C GLU A 14 8.66 -0.52 -12.35
N GLN A 15 9.14 0.73 -12.27
CA GLN A 15 10.30 1.17 -13.03
C GLN A 15 11.59 0.54 -12.52
N HIS A 16 11.73 0.33 -11.21
CA HIS A 16 12.95 -0.19 -10.58
C HIS A 16 13.28 -1.63 -11.01
N TRP A 17 12.28 -2.51 -11.11
CA TRP A 17 12.49 -3.88 -11.56
C TRP A 17 12.33 -4.07 -13.08
N ARG A 18 12.15 -3.00 -13.85
CA ARG A 18 11.84 -3.08 -15.29
C ARG A 18 12.98 -3.79 -16.03
N GLY A 19 12.69 -4.98 -16.55
CA GLY A 19 13.68 -5.83 -17.24
C GLY A 19 14.49 -6.76 -16.31
N SER A 20 14.23 -6.75 -15.01
CA SER A 20 14.79 -7.70 -14.05
C SER A 20 13.94 -8.97 -14.00
N LEU A 21 14.60 -10.12 -13.82
CA LEU A 21 13.91 -11.39 -13.63
C LEU A 21 13.47 -11.50 -12.16
N LEU A 22 12.17 -11.62 -11.93
CA LEU A 22 11.56 -11.82 -10.61
C LEU A 22 11.18 -13.30 -10.45
N ASP A 23 12.18 -14.17 -10.40
CA ASP A 23 12.02 -15.62 -10.42
C ASP A 23 11.68 -16.24 -9.05
N SER A 24 12.00 -15.54 -7.96
CA SER A 24 11.79 -16.04 -6.61
C SER A 24 11.30 -14.96 -5.65
N VAL A 25 10.66 -15.38 -4.55
CA VAL A 25 10.23 -14.47 -3.47
C VAL A 25 11.43 -13.74 -2.86
N ASP A 26 12.56 -14.43 -2.65
CA ASP A 26 13.79 -13.81 -2.16
C ASP A 26 14.30 -12.72 -3.13
N THR A 27 14.29 -13.00 -4.43
CA THR A 27 14.66 -12.03 -5.47
C THR A 27 13.79 -10.78 -5.37
N VAL A 28 12.46 -10.96 -5.28
CA VAL A 28 11.50 -9.84 -5.16
C VAL A 28 11.73 -9.03 -3.89
N LEU A 29 11.95 -9.68 -2.75
CA LEU A 29 12.19 -8.99 -1.47
C LEU A 29 13.48 -8.17 -1.51
N ARG A 30 14.55 -8.71 -2.10
CA ARG A 30 15.80 -7.97 -2.30
C ARG A 30 15.59 -6.76 -3.21
N PHE A 31 14.91 -6.91 -4.35
CA PHE A 31 14.60 -5.79 -5.23
C PHE A 31 13.77 -4.71 -4.54
N ALA A 32 12.73 -5.11 -3.79
CA ALA A 32 11.93 -4.18 -3.01
C ALA A 32 12.76 -3.44 -1.97
N SER A 33 13.67 -4.12 -1.26
CA SER A 33 14.51 -3.52 -0.21
C SER A 33 15.58 -2.55 -0.75
N THR A 34 16.05 -2.78 -1.97
CA THR A 34 17.07 -1.94 -2.64
C THR A 34 16.47 -0.71 -3.31
N LEU A 35 15.14 -0.64 -3.44
CA LEU A 35 14.46 0.55 -3.91
C LEU A 35 14.87 1.75 -3.05
N THR A 36 15.17 2.87 -3.70
CA THR A 36 15.37 4.13 -3.01
C THR A 36 14.29 5.12 -3.44
N PHE A 37 13.35 5.41 -2.54
CA PHE A 37 12.28 6.36 -2.80
C PHE A 37 12.55 7.67 -2.06
N LYS A 38 12.76 8.77 -2.81
CA LYS A 38 13.12 10.08 -2.24
C LYS A 38 14.34 10.02 -1.28
N GLY A 39 15.34 9.21 -1.60
CA GLY A 39 16.53 9.04 -0.77
C GLY A 39 16.35 8.17 0.49
N LYS A 40 15.19 7.51 0.63
CA LYS A 40 14.92 6.57 1.74
C LYS A 40 14.70 5.17 1.21
N ASN A 41 15.26 4.17 1.90
CA ASN A 41 14.98 2.78 1.64
C ASN A 41 13.65 2.38 2.30
N PRO A 42 12.82 1.57 1.64
CA PRO A 42 11.59 1.07 2.23
C PRO A 42 11.88 -0.02 3.27
N VAL A 43 10.98 -0.15 4.24
CA VAL A 43 10.91 -1.32 5.10
C VAL A 43 10.07 -2.37 4.38
N VAL A 44 10.63 -3.57 4.21
CA VAL A 44 9.98 -4.66 3.47
C VAL A 44 9.76 -5.83 4.43
N THR A 45 8.50 -6.28 4.52
CA THR A 45 8.10 -7.43 5.33
C THR A 45 7.36 -8.42 4.44
N LEU A 46 7.78 -9.68 4.45
CA LEU A 46 7.04 -10.76 3.81
C LEU A 46 5.88 -11.18 4.72
N VAL A 47 4.67 -11.23 4.17
CA VAL A 47 3.49 -11.75 4.86
C VAL A 47 3.16 -13.11 4.27
N GLU A 48 3.49 -14.18 4.98
CA GLU A 48 3.24 -15.57 4.56
C GLU A 48 1.84 -16.06 4.95
N GLN A 49 1.09 -15.25 5.71
CA GLN A 49 -0.24 -15.61 6.15
C GLN A 49 -1.19 -15.70 4.95
N ALA A 50 -1.90 -16.83 4.85
CA ALA A 50 -2.92 -17.00 3.83
C ALA A 50 -4.04 -15.96 4.02
N TYR A 51 -4.30 -15.18 2.98
CA TYR A 51 -5.39 -14.21 2.99
C TYR A 51 -6.71 -14.95 2.82
N HIS A 52 -7.41 -15.20 3.93
CA HIS A 52 -8.71 -15.87 3.90
C HIS A 52 -9.73 -15.00 3.15
N THR A 53 -10.20 -15.48 2.01
CA THR A 53 -11.26 -14.82 1.24
C THR A 53 -12.61 -15.01 1.92
N GLY A 54 -13.51 -14.02 1.79
CA GLY A 54 -14.84 -14.06 2.41
C GLY A 54 -14.91 -13.57 3.86
N VAL A 55 -13.77 -13.26 4.48
CA VAL A 55 -13.73 -12.59 5.78
C VAL A 55 -14.20 -11.14 5.61
N LYS A 56 -15.33 -10.80 6.23
CA LYS A 56 -15.83 -9.42 6.30
C LYS A 56 -15.52 -8.86 7.68
N LEU A 57 -15.01 -7.62 7.70
CA LEU A 57 -14.89 -6.87 8.94
C LEU A 57 -16.28 -6.72 9.58
N THR A 58 -16.34 -6.87 10.90
CA THR A 58 -17.56 -6.57 11.66
C THR A 58 -17.87 -5.08 11.54
N GLN A 59 -19.13 -4.69 11.70
CA GLN A 59 -19.51 -3.27 11.67
C GLN A 59 -18.76 -2.44 12.71
N GLN A 60 -18.49 -3.02 13.88
CA GLN A 60 -17.72 -2.38 14.94
C GLN A 60 -16.26 -2.12 14.51
N ALA A 61 -15.59 -3.12 13.92
CA ALA A 61 -14.23 -2.94 13.41
C ALA A 61 -14.17 -1.95 12.24
N MET A 62 -15.16 -1.97 11.34
CA MET A 62 -15.27 -0.97 10.28
C MET A 62 -15.49 0.44 10.81
N ALA A 63 -16.27 0.62 11.88
CA ALA A 63 -16.51 1.94 12.47
C ALA A 63 -15.21 2.58 12.99
N GLN A 64 -14.35 1.80 13.64
CA GLN A 64 -13.03 2.27 14.10
C GLN A 64 -12.12 2.69 12.93
N ILE A 65 -12.22 1.99 11.79
CA ILE A 65 -11.46 2.33 10.59
C ILE A 65 -12.03 3.60 9.95
N GLU A 66 -13.36 3.74 9.87
CA GLU A 66 -14.02 4.94 9.32
C GLU A 66 -13.64 6.22 10.07
N GLU A 67 -13.36 6.18 11.37
CA GLU A 67 -12.83 7.33 12.12
C GLU A 67 -11.50 7.86 11.57
N GLN A 68 -10.72 7.00 10.91
CA GLN A 68 -9.42 7.36 10.31
C GLN A 68 -9.53 7.70 8.82
N ILE A 69 -10.70 7.48 8.22
CA ILE A 69 -10.96 7.68 6.80
C ILE A 69 -11.85 8.90 6.61
N TYR A 70 -11.32 9.93 5.97
CA TYR A 70 -12.09 11.10 5.61
C TYR A 70 -12.77 10.90 4.25
N ARG A 71 -14.11 10.75 4.27
CA ARG A 71 -14.92 10.63 3.06
C ARG A 71 -15.31 12.01 2.55
N LEU A 72 -15.08 12.27 1.27
CA LEU A 72 -15.49 13.52 0.63
C LEU A 72 -16.95 13.37 0.16
N PRO A 73 -17.91 14.09 0.77
CA PRO A 73 -19.34 13.89 0.51
C PRO A 73 -19.78 14.27 -0.92
N THR A 74 -18.96 15.04 -1.62
CA THR A 74 -19.21 15.47 -3.01
C THR A 74 -18.70 14.48 -4.06
N LEU A 75 -18.00 13.42 -3.66
CA LEU A 75 -17.38 12.43 -4.54
C LEU A 75 -17.98 11.03 -4.34
N THR A 76 -17.74 10.14 -5.31
CA THR A 76 -18.24 8.76 -5.28
C THR A 76 -17.61 7.95 -4.14
N LYS A 77 -18.30 6.87 -3.74
CA LYS A 77 -18.04 6.03 -2.55
C LYS A 77 -16.57 5.66 -2.25
N TRP A 78 -15.70 5.63 -3.26
CA TRP A 78 -14.31 5.17 -3.16
C TRP A 78 -13.29 6.31 -3.01
N PHE A 79 -13.75 7.57 -3.05
CA PHE A 79 -12.92 8.74 -2.83
C PHE A 79 -12.81 9.01 -1.32
N VAL A 80 -11.64 8.66 -0.80
CA VAL A 80 -11.34 8.75 0.63
C VAL A 80 -9.95 9.31 0.82
N GLU A 81 -9.76 10.15 1.84
CA GLU A 81 -8.46 10.61 2.28
C GLU A 81 -8.10 9.90 3.58
N ILE A 82 -6.87 9.40 3.66
CA ILE A 82 -6.34 8.74 4.86
C ILE A 82 -5.19 9.61 5.34
N PHE A 83 -5.33 10.17 6.53
CA PHE A 83 -4.28 10.96 7.16
C PHE A 83 -3.29 10.02 7.84
N CYS A 84 -2.00 10.25 7.58
CA CYS A 84 -0.95 9.62 8.37
C CYS A 84 -0.99 10.27 9.74
N ARG A 85 -1.38 9.52 10.78
CA ARG A 85 -1.28 10.00 12.16
C ARG A 85 0.21 10.08 12.48
N SER A 86 0.76 11.29 12.48
CA SER A 86 2.11 11.55 12.99
C SER A 86 2.00 11.55 14.51
N GLU A 87 2.51 10.50 15.14
CA GLU A 87 2.94 10.57 16.55
C GLU A 87 4.19 11.45 16.68
#